data_AF-A0A8D4BMZ3-F1
#
_entry.id   AF-A0A8D4BMZ3-F1
#
_cell.length_a   1.000
_cell.length_b   1.000
_cell.length_c   1.000
_cell.angle_alpha   90.00
_cell.angle_beta   90.00
_cell.angle_gamma   90.00
#
_symmetry.space_group_name_H-M   'P 1'
#
loop_
_entity.id
_entity.type
_entity.pdbx_description
1 polymer ?
#
loop_
_entity_poly.entity_id
_entity_poly.type
_entity_poly.pdbx_seq_one_letter_code
_entity_poly.pdbx_strand_id
1 'polypeptide(L)'
;MEDLQNIRLTKADIVVGIAASGRTPYVIGALEYANSIEAQTIAVSCNKGSDIGKVANIAIEVVNGPEVLTGSTRLKAGTAQKLVCNMLSTASMVGIGKVYGNLMVDVQLTNEKLVERAKRIVMEATSCTYDTAEEYLAKANCNSKLAIVMILTGLSYEEALHRLEQTQGFIRQAIVN
;
A
#
# COMPACT_ATOMS: atom_id res chain seq x y z
N MET A 1 -4.04 -24.66 0.47
CA MET A 1 -3.28 -24.72 1.73
C MET A 1 -1.79 -24.73 1.46
N GLU A 2 -1.32 -25.62 0.58
CA GLU A 2 0.10 -25.71 0.19
C GLU A 2 0.70 -24.35 -0.23
N ASP A 3 -0.02 -23.54 -1.02
CA ASP A 3 0.44 -22.20 -1.41
C ASP A 3 0.74 -21.28 -0.22
N LEU A 4 -0.14 -21.27 0.80
CA LEU A 4 0.01 -20.43 1.99
C LEU A 4 1.11 -20.96 2.92
N GLN A 5 1.30 -22.28 2.97
CA GLN A 5 2.41 -22.91 3.69
C GLN A 5 3.75 -22.63 3.02
N ASN A 6 3.79 -22.66 1.68
CA ASN A 6 5.01 -22.44 0.89
C ASN A 6 5.55 -21.02 1.03
N ILE A 7 4.67 -20.01 1.17
CA ILE A 7 5.07 -18.63 1.48
C ILE A 7 5.33 -18.40 2.98
N ARG A 8 5.24 -19.45 3.80
CA ARG A 8 5.44 -19.42 5.26
C ARG A 8 4.53 -18.41 5.96
N LEU A 9 3.25 -18.42 5.61
CA LEU A 9 2.24 -17.55 6.23
C LEU A 9 2.26 -17.68 7.76
N THR A 10 2.22 -16.53 8.44
CA THR A 10 2.21 -16.42 9.90
C THR A 10 1.01 -15.59 10.39
N LYS A 11 0.78 -15.59 11.70
CA LYS A 11 -0.24 -14.74 12.33
C LYS A 11 0.01 -13.23 12.19
N ALA A 12 1.22 -12.82 11.83
CA ALA A 12 1.55 -11.42 11.60
C ALA A 12 1.13 -10.94 10.19
N ASP A 13 0.74 -11.87 9.32
CA ASP A 13 0.31 -11.59 7.96
C ASP A 13 -1.21 -11.37 7.88
N ILE A 14 -1.64 -10.76 6.78
CA ILE A 14 -3.06 -10.56 6.44
C ILE A 14 -3.34 -11.29 5.13
N VAL A 15 -4.40 -12.11 5.11
CA VAL A 15 -4.84 -12.82 3.91
C VAL A 15 -6.12 -12.17 3.36
N VAL A 16 -6.05 -11.71 2.11
CA VAL A 16 -7.20 -11.14 1.40
C VAL A 16 -7.72 -12.15 0.37
N GLY A 17 -8.85 -12.78 0.68
CA GLY A 17 -9.53 -13.72 -0.21
C GLY A 17 -10.45 -12.99 -1.18
N ILE A 18 -10.23 -13.17 -2.49
CA ILE A 18 -10.96 -12.45 -3.54
C ILE A 18 -11.75 -13.44 -4.39
N ALA A 19 -13.08 -13.34 -4.37
CA ALA A 19 -13.94 -14.11 -5.28
C ALA A 19 -15.24 -13.36 -5.57
N ALA A 20 -15.47 -13.00 -6.84
CA ALA A 20 -16.69 -12.28 -7.24
C ALA A 20 -17.95 -13.07 -6.86
N SER A 21 -17.92 -14.39 -7.08
CA SER A 21 -19.00 -15.31 -6.73
C SER A 21 -19.27 -15.40 -5.23
N GLY A 22 -18.27 -15.10 -4.40
CA GLY A 22 -18.34 -15.22 -2.94
C GLY A 22 -18.29 -16.66 -2.41
N ARG A 23 -18.07 -17.67 -3.26
CA ARG A 23 -18.20 -19.10 -2.88
C ARG A 23 -17.12 -20.02 -3.44
N THR A 24 -16.03 -19.44 -3.97
CA THR A 24 -14.96 -20.23 -4.60
C THR A 24 -14.26 -21.11 -3.55
N PRO A 25 -14.28 -22.45 -3.66
CA PRO A 25 -13.77 -23.34 -2.60
C PRO A 25 -12.29 -23.12 -2.25
N TYR A 26 -11.46 -22.81 -3.25
CA TYR A 26 -10.06 -22.47 -3.03
C TYR A 26 -9.89 -21.29 -2.06
N VAL A 27 -10.70 -20.24 -2.22
CA VAL A 27 -10.64 -19.04 -1.38
C VAL A 27 -11.17 -19.33 0.02
N ILE A 28 -12.24 -20.13 0.14
CA ILE A 28 -12.77 -20.58 1.43
C ILE A 28 -11.68 -21.31 2.21
N GLY A 29 -11.07 -22.35 1.62
CA GLY A 29 -10.02 -23.12 2.30
C GLY A 29 -8.76 -22.31 2.61
N ALA A 30 -8.44 -21.29 1.81
CA ALA A 30 -7.35 -20.35 2.10
C ALA A 30 -7.66 -19.49 3.34
N LEU A 31 -8.88 -18.96 3.45
CA LEU A 31 -9.31 -18.15 4.60
C LEU A 31 -9.45 -18.99 5.87
N GLU A 32 -10.01 -20.22 5.77
CA GLU A 32 -10.09 -21.15 6.90
C GLU A 32 -8.70 -21.49 7.44
N TYR A 33 -7.75 -21.80 6.56
CA TYR A 33 -6.37 -22.07 6.96
C TYR A 33 -5.73 -20.84 7.63
N ALA A 34 -5.86 -19.65 7.04
CA ALA A 34 -5.33 -18.42 7.62
C ALA A 34 -5.91 -18.14 9.01
N ASN A 35 -7.23 -18.31 9.18
CA ASN A 35 -7.89 -18.21 10.48
C ASN A 35 -7.37 -19.25 11.49
N SER A 36 -7.12 -20.49 11.05
CA SER A 36 -6.62 -21.56 11.94
C SER A 36 -5.25 -21.28 12.55
N ILE A 37 -4.46 -20.39 11.93
CA ILE A 37 -3.17 -19.93 12.43
C ILE A 37 -3.23 -18.50 12.97
N GLU A 38 -4.43 -17.97 13.23
CA GLU A 38 -4.68 -16.64 13.79
C GLU A 38 -4.25 -15.45 12.92
N ALA A 39 -4.01 -15.66 11.62
CA ALA A 39 -3.79 -14.56 10.69
C ALA A 39 -5.10 -13.79 10.46
N GLN A 40 -5.01 -12.47 10.28
CA GLN A 40 -6.19 -11.66 9.97
C GLN A 40 -6.67 -11.94 8.55
N THR A 41 -7.97 -12.09 8.37
CA THR A 41 -8.57 -12.43 7.09
C THR A 41 -9.59 -11.40 6.62
N ILE A 42 -9.51 -11.07 5.33
CA ILE A 42 -10.44 -10.17 4.65
C ILE A 42 -11.01 -10.91 3.44
N ALA A 43 -12.33 -10.85 3.24
CA ALA A 43 -13.00 -11.36 2.05
C ALA A 43 -13.50 -10.21 1.17
N VAL A 44 -13.25 -10.29 -0.13
CA VAL A 44 -13.79 -9.37 -1.15
C VAL A 44 -14.69 -10.15 -2.11
N SER A 45 -15.99 -9.86 -2.06
CA SER A 45 -17.00 -10.51 -2.90
C SER A 45 -17.94 -9.49 -3.56
N CYS A 46 -18.72 -9.95 -4.55
CA CYS A 46 -19.73 -9.13 -5.21
C CYS A 46 -21.16 -9.63 -4.98
N ASN A 47 -21.34 -10.53 -4.01
CA ASN A 47 -22.62 -11.07 -3.60
C ASN A 47 -22.79 -10.88 -2.09
N LYS A 48 -23.98 -10.45 -1.68
CA LYS A 48 -24.32 -10.28 -0.26
C LYS A 48 -24.40 -11.63 0.45
N GLY A 49 -23.91 -11.72 1.68
CA GLY A 49 -23.96 -12.94 2.49
C GLY A 49 -23.12 -14.08 1.92
N SER A 50 -22.00 -13.71 1.29
CA SER A 50 -21.06 -14.63 0.64
C SER A 50 -20.46 -15.64 1.62
N ASP A 51 -20.17 -16.85 1.14
CA ASP A 51 -19.58 -17.91 1.97
C ASP A 51 -18.17 -17.54 2.42
N ILE A 52 -17.37 -16.90 1.55
CA ILE A 52 -16.06 -16.36 1.96
C ILE A 52 -16.20 -15.23 2.99
N GLY A 53 -17.28 -14.43 2.92
CA GLY A 53 -17.55 -13.36 3.87
C GLY A 53 -17.91 -13.88 5.26
N LYS A 54 -18.59 -15.03 5.35
CA LYS A 54 -18.89 -15.69 6.63
C LYS A 54 -17.65 -16.28 7.30
N VAL A 55 -16.65 -16.66 6.52
CA VAL A 55 -15.39 -17.25 7.01
C VAL A 55 -14.40 -16.17 7.43
N ALA A 56 -14.32 -15.05 6.70
CA ALA A 56 -13.34 -14.01 6.99
C ALA A 56 -13.67 -13.17 8.25
N ASN A 57 -12.64 -12.60 8.89
CA ASN A 57 -12.83 -11.66 10.01
C ASN A 57 -13.51 -10.36 9.53
N ILE A 58 -13.19 -9.91 8.32
CA ILE A 58 -13.77 -8.72 7.69
C ILE A 58 -14.33 -9.09 6.33
N ALA A 59 -15.61 -8.77 6.09
CA ALA A 59 -16.27 -8.98 4.80
C ALA A 59 -16.48 -7.64 4.07
N ILE A 60 -15.93 -7.52 2.86
CA ILE A 60 -16.14 -6.41 1.92
C ILE A 60 -17.00 -6.93 0.77
N GLU A 61 -18.30 -6.67 0.83
CA GLU A 61 -19.28 -7.15 -0.15
C GLU A 61 -19.78 -6.00 -1.04
N VAL A 62 -19.29 -5.93 -2.27
CA VAL A 62 -19.64 -4.89 -3.24
C VAL A 62 -20.71 -5.40 -4.20
N VAL A 63 -21.98 -5.21 -3.84
CA VAL A 63 -23.12 -5.67 -4.65
C VAL A 63 -23.29 -4.76 -5.87
N ASN A 64 -22.80 -5.23 -7.02
CA ASN A 64 -22.79 -4.48 -8.28
C ASN A 64 -23.89 -4.91 -9.27
N GLY A 65 -24.72 -5.90 -8.90
CA GLY A 65 -25.82 -6.41 -9.71
C GLY A 65 -25.38 -7.24 -10.93
N PRO A 66 -26.33 -7.74 -11.74
CA PRO A 66 -26.04 -8.61 -12.89
C PRO A 66 -25.09 -7.96 -13.90
N GLU A 67 -24.16 -8.74 -14.44
CA GLU A 67 -23.24 -8.26 -15.48
C GLU A 67 -23.97 -8.08 -16.82
N VAL A 68 -23.49 -7.14 -17.66
CA VAL A 68 -24.05 -6.91 -19.00
C VAL A 68 -23.93 -8.16 -19.89
N LEU A 69 -22.86 -8.92 -19.71
CA LEU A 69 -22.71 -10.27 -20.24
C LEU A 69 -22.86 -11.25 -19.08
N THR A 70 -23.94 -12.03 -19.07
CA THR A 70 -24.29 -12.94 -17.98
C THR A 70 -23.09 -13.80 -17.55
N GLY A 71 -22.74 -13.71 -16.27
CA GLY A 71 -21.62 -14.46 -15.66
C GLY A 71 -20.22 -13.92 -15.94
N SER A 72 -20.06 -12.88 -16.77
CA SER A 72 -18.74 -12.29 -17.07
C SER A 72 -18.27 -11.35 -15.96
N THR A 73 -17.94 -11.90 -14.80
CA THR A 73 -17.53 -11.15 -13.60
C THR A 73 -16.21 -10.39 -13.75
N ARG A 74 -15.48 -10.56 -14.86
CA ARG A 74 -14.31 -9.72 -15.17
C ARG A 74 -14.66 -8.24 -15.41
N LEU A 75 -15.95 -7.92 -15.56
CA LEU A 75 -16.46 -6.57 -15.86
C LEU A 75 -16.66 -5.75 -14.58
N LYS A 76 -17.90 -5.59 -14.08
CA LYS A 76 -18.16 -4.76 -12.90
C LYS A 76 -17.53 -5.36 -11.66
N ALA A 77 -17.59 -6.68 -11.47
CA ALA A 77 -16.98 -7.32 -10.31
C ALA A 77 -15.45 -7.20 -10.29
N GLY A 78 -14.78 -7.45 -11.41
CA GLY A 78 -13.34 -7.22 -11.54
C GLY A 78 -12.95 -5.76 -11.30
N THR A 79 -13.75 -4.81 -11.80
CA THR A 79 -13.53 -3.38 -11.56
C THR A 79 -13.67 -3.04 -10.07
N ALA A 80 -14.72 -3.53 -9.41
CA ALA A 80 -14.93 -3.31 -7.98
C ALA A 80 -13.76 -3.89 -7.15
N GLN A 81 -13.32 -5.11 -7.46
CA GLN A 81 -12.18 -5.75 -6.80
C GLN A 81 -10.90 -4.93 -6.97
N LYS A 82 -10.62 -4.44 -8.18
CA LYS A 82 -9.48 -3.55 -8.44
C LYS A 82 -9.53 -2.31 -7.54
N LEU A 83 -10.69 -1.66 -7.43
CA LEU A 83 -10.84 -0.46 -6.62
C LEU A 83 -10.62 -0.75 -5.13
N VAL A 84 -11.18 -1.85 -4.62
CA VAL A 84 -10.96 -2.28 -3.23
C VAL A 84 -9.48 -2.58 -2.97
N CYS A 85 -8.81 -3.35 -3.82
CA CYS A 85 -7.38 -3.64 -3.66
C CYS A 85 -6.50 -2.38 -3.72
N ASN A 86 -6.84 -1.45 -4.62
CA ASN A 86 -6.18 -0.14 -4.68
C ASN A 86 -6.38 0.65 -3.38
N MET A 87 -7.58 0.66 -2.82
CA MET A 87 -7.86 1.34 -1.55
C MET A 87 -7.09 0.70 -0.39
N LEU A 88 -7.14 -0.63 -0.24
CA LEU A 88 -6.45 -1.35 0.83
C LEU A 88 -4.94 -1.07 0.82
N SER A 89 -4.31 -1.21 -0.34
CA SER A 89 -2.87 -0.99 -0.48
C SER A 89 -2.49 0.48 -0.29
N THR A 90 -3.20 1.40 -0.94
CA THR A 90 -2.88 2.84 -0.87
C THR A 90 -3.11 3.39 0.55
N ALA A 91 -4.24 3.07 1.18
CA ALA A 91 -4.54 3.53 2.53
C ALA A 91 -3.53 2.97 3.55
N SER A 92 -3.16 1.68 3.42
CA SER A 92 -2.13 1.08 4.26
C SER A 92 -0.78 1.80 4.10
N MET A 93 -0.34 2.07 2.86
CA MET A 93 0.92 2.76 2.59
C MET A 93 0.94 4.21 3.12
N VAL A 94 -0.20 4.92 3.07
CA VAL A 94 -0.37 6.21 3.74
C VAL A 94 -0.23 6.05 5.25
N GLY A 95 -0.86 5.02 5.83
CA GLY A 95 -0.82 4.70 7.26
C GLY A 95 0.54 4.27 7.80
N ILE A 96 1.53 3.99 6.94
CA ILE A 96 2.92 3.68 7.32
C ILE A 96 3.92 4.72 6.77
N GLY A 97 3.45 5.95 6.52
CA GLY A 97 4.31 7.10 6.24
C GLY A 97 4.96 7.11 4.85
N LYS A 98 4.44 6.37 3.85
CA LYS A 98 4.98 6.38 2.46
C LYS A 98 4.56 7.61 1.65
N VAL A 99 3.78 8.51 2.26
CA VAL A 99 3.20 9.70 1.64
C VAL A 99 3.46 10.94 2.50
N TYR A 100 3.69 12.09 1.87
CA TYR A 100 3.74 13.40 2.51
C TYR A 100 2.82 14.38 1.78
N GLY A 101 1.85 14.96 2.48
CA GLY A 101 0.73 15.63 1.82
C GLY A 101 -0.03 14.63 0.95
N ASN A 102 -0.05 14.86 -0.36
CA ASN A 102 -0.56 13.93 -1.38
C ASN A 102 0.55 13.35 -2.28
N LEU A 103 1.82 13.56 -1.91
CA LEU A 103 2.98 13.13 -2.69
C LEU A 103 3.46 11.75 -2.24
N MET A 104 3.68 10.86 -3.22
CA MET A 104 4.34 9.58 -2.99
C MET A 104 5.84 9.83 -2.85
N VAL A 105 6.34 9.86 -1.62
CA VAL A 105 7.72 10.28 -1.28
C VAL A 105 8.71 9.13 -1.10
N ASP A 106 8.23 7.88 -1.17
CA ASP A 106 9.06 6.68 -1.09
C ASP A 106 9.10 5.96 -2.44
N VAL A 107 9.61 6.67 -3.46
CA VAL A 107 9.74 6.18 -4.83
C VAL A 107 11.09 5.51 -5.01
N GLN A 108 11.11 4.36 -5.68
CA GLN A 108 12.34 3.65 -6.04
C GLN A 108 12.87 4.19 -7.39
N LEU A 109 14.10 4.68 -7.43
CA LEU A 109 14.69 5.33 -8.61
C LEU A 109 15.34 4.29 -9.56
N THR A 110 14.52 3.42 -10.17
CA THR A 110 15.02 2.31 -11.02
C THR A 110 15.20 2.66 -12.50
N ASN A 111 14.80 3.86 -12.92
CA ASN A 111 14.95 4.36 -14.28
C ASN A 111 14.90 5.90 -14.29
N GLU A 112 15.36 6.50 -15.39
CA GLU A 112 15.45 7.96 -15.55
C GLU A 112 14.12 8.68 -15.28
N LYS A 113 12.98 8.13 -15.73
CA LYS A 113 11.67 8.70 -15.45
C LYS A 113 11.37 8.78 -13.95
N LEU A 114 11.79 7.77 -13.16
CA LEU A 114 11.58 7.77 -11.71
C LEU A 114 12.56 8.70 -10.99
N VAL A 115 13.78 8.88 -11.51
CA VAL A 115 14.73 9.90 -11.04
C VAL A 115 14.13 11.29 -11.21
N GLU A 116 13.64 11.61 -12.42
CA GLU A 116 13.01 12.90 -12.70
C GLU A 116 11.74 13.14 -11.87
N ARG A 117 10.95 12.07 -11.66
CA ARG A 117 9.79 12.14 -10.77
C ARG A 117 10.19 12.45 -9.34
N ALA A 118 11.27 11.83 -8.83
CA ALA A 118 11.78 12.08 -7.49
C ALA A 118 12.21 13.55 -7.30
N LYS A 119 12.94 14.12 -8.26
CA LYS A 119 13.33 15.54 -8.24
C LYS A 119 12.10 16.45 -8.13
N ARG A 120 11.08 16.21 -8.96
CA ARG A 120 9.81 16.97 -8.91
C ARG A 120 9.07 16.81 -7.58
N ILE A 121 9.05 15.62 -7.00
CA ILE A 121 8.44 15.38 -5.69
C ILE A 121 9.16 16.20 -4.61
N VAL A 122 10.49 16.21 -4.61
CA VAL A 122 11.29 16.98 -3.65
C VAL A 122 11.02 18.48 -3.82
N MET A 123 11.02 18.98 -5.06
CA MET A 123 10.67 20.38 -5.35
C MET A 123 9.28 20.74 -4.84
N GLU A 124 8.25 19.94 -5.16
CA GLU A 124 6.87 20.21 -4.74
C GLU A 124 6.73 20.16 -3.21
N ALA A 125 7.39 19.20 -2.55
CA ALA A 125 7.32 19.04 -1.10
C ALA A 125 8.03 20.16 -0.32
N THR A 126 9.02 20.81 -0.92
CA THR A 126 9.93 21.74 -0.21
C THR A 126 9.97 23.14 -0.80
N SER A 127 9.32 23.36 -1.95
CA SER A 127 9.40 24.60 -2.75
C SER A 127 10.82 25.00 -3.15
N CYS A 128 11.76 24.05 -3.22
CA CYS A 128 13.14 24.30 -3.65
C CYS A 128 13.30 24.32 -5.18
N THR A 129 14.48 24.71 -5.66
CA THR A 129 14.82 24.66 -7.09
C THR A 129 15.15 23.24 -7.53
N TYR A 130 15.14 23.01 -8.85
CA TYR A 130 15.53 21.73 -9.42
C TYR A 130 16.96 21.33 -9.05
N ASP A 131 17.90 22.27 -9.12
CA ASP A 131 19.32 22.02 -8.78
C ASP A 131 19.47 21.63 -7.31
N THR A 132 18.74 22.29 -6.40
CA THR A 132 18.72 21.92 -4.98
C THR A 132 18.11 20.53 -4.79
N ALA A 133 17.02 20.20 -5.49
CA ALA A 133 16.41 18.87 -5.39
C ALA A 133 17.37 17.76 -5.87
N GLU A 134 18.09 17.99 -6.97
CA GLU A 134 19.10 17.05 -7.48
C GLU A 134 20.27 16.88 -6.52
N GLU A 135 20.80 17.98 -5.98
CA GLU A 135 21.88 17.96 -5.00
C GLU A 135 21.49 17.18 -3.74
N TYR A 136 20.32 17.47 -3.16
CA TYR A 136 19.88 16.82 -1.92
C TYR A 136 19.44 15.38 -2.14
N LEU A 137 18.92 15.01 -3.31
CA LEU A 137 18.69 13.61 -3.65
C LEU A 137 20.00 12.83 -3.70
N ALA A 138 21.06 13.40 -4.28
CA ALA A 138 22.38 12.77 -4.28
C ALA A 138 22.94 12.64 -2.85
N LYS A 139 22.84 13.71 -2.03
CA LYS A 139 23.25 13.69 -0.61
C LYS A 139 22.46 12.68 0.22
N ALA A 140 21.20 12.44 -0.13
CA ALA A 140 20.32 11.49 0.55
C ALA A 140 20.40 10.07 -0.02
N ASN A 141 21.44 9.71 -0.79
CA ASN A 141 21.59 8.39 -1.41
C ASN A 141 20.34 7.98 -2.22
N CYS A 142 19.81 8.91 -3.03
CA CYS A 142 18.61 8.73 -3.84
C CYS A 142 17.31 8.48 -3.04
N ASN A 143 17.30 8.73 -1.72
CA ASN A 143 16.11 8.65 -0.90
C ASN A 143 15.36 9.99 -0.86
N SER A 144 14.24 10.08 -1.59
CA SER A 144 13.45 11.32 -1.66
C SER A 144 12.88 11.75 -0.31
N LYS A 145 12.52 10.80 0.56
CA LYS A 145 11.97 11.10 1.88
C LYS A 145 12.99 11.80 2.75
N LEU A 146 14.22 11.28 2.77
CA LEU A 146 15.32 11.85 3.52
C LEU A 146 15.76 13.20 2.95
N ALA A 147 15.84 13.34 1.62
CA ALA A 147 16.12 14.61 0.96
C ALA A 147 15.13 15.71 1.39
N ILE A 148 13.83 15.40 1.44
CA ILE A 148 12.79 16.34 1.91
C ILE A 148 13.05 16.78 3.35
N VAL A 149 13.35 15.84 4.26
CA VAL A 149 13.62 16.17 5.67
C VAL A 149 14.87 17.04 5.79
N MET A 150 15.95 16.69 5.10
CA MET A 150 17.19 17.48 5.12
C MET A 150 16.96 18.91 4.65
N ILE A 151 16.22 19.12 3.55
CA ILE A 151 15.92 20.46 3.03
C ILE A 151 15.06 21.25 4.02
N LEU A 152 13.98 20.65 4.55
CA LEU A 152 13.03 21.36 5.40
C LEU A 152 13.55 21.68 6.80
N THR A 153 14.53 20.91 7.29
CA THR A 153 15.07 21.08 8.65
C THR A 153 16.48 21.69 8.68
N GLY A 154 17.20 21.66 7.55
CA GLY A 154 18.61 22.05 7.47
C GLY A 154 19.57 21.08 8.17
N LEU A 155 19.09 19.91 8.61
CA LEU A 155 19.89 18.90 9.30
C LEU A 155 20.86 18.19 8.35
N SER A 156 21.95 17.66 8.94
CA SER A 156 22.85 16.76 8.23
C SER A 156 22.15 15.44 7.86
N TYR A 157 22.77 14.66 6.97
CA TYR A 157 22.25 13.34 6.57
C TYR A 157 21.98 12.44 7.78
N GLU A 158 22.95 12.34 8.71
CA GLU A 158 22.85 11.44 9.86
C GLU A 158 21.74 11.86 10.83
N GLU A 159 21.65 13.16 11.13
CA GLU A 159 20.61 13.71 12.01
C GLU A 159 19.22 13.57 11.38
N ALA A 160 19.08 13.85 10.09
CA ALA A 160 17.82 13.71 9.37
C ALA A 160 17.38 12.24 9.27
N LEU A 161 18.32 11.32 9.02
CA LEU A 161 18.06 9.89 8.99
C LEU A 161 17.60 9.40 10.36
N HIS A 162 18.32 9.77 11.41
CA HIS A 162 17.98 9.40 12.77
C HIS A 162 16.57 9.88 13.16
N ARG A 163 16.24 11.14 12.84
CA ARG A 163 14.91 11.70 13.14
C ARG A 163 13.81 11.01 12.32
N LEU A 164 14.10 10.64 11.08
CA LEU A 164 13.16 9.92 10.23
C LEU A 164 12.89 8.50 10.73
N GLU A 165 13.90 7.82 11.27
CA GLU A 165 13.76 6.50 11.90
C GLU A 165 12.94 6.57 13.20
N GLN A 166 13.21 7.56 14.06
CA GLN A 166 12.47 7.79 15.30
C GLN A 166 10.98 8.04 15.06
N THR A 167 10.65 8.65 13.93
CA THR A 167 9.26 8.94 13.53
C THR A 167 8.69 7.89 12.59
N GLN A 168 9.29 6.69 12.52
CA GLN A 168 8.81 5.56 11.71
C GLN A 168 8.60 5.92 10.23
N GLY A 169 9.38 6.86 9.71
CA GLY A 169 9.30 7.31 8.33
C GLY A 169 8.20 8.34 8.04
N PHE A 170 7.58 8.97 9.04
CA PHE A 170 6.61 10.05 8.83
C PHE A 170 7.30 11.42 8.73
N ILE A 171 7.45 11.96 7.49
CA ILE A 171 8.07 13.28 7.26
C ILE A 171 7.44 14.37 8.13
N ARG A 172 6.10 14.44 8.19
CA ARG A 172 5.42 15.51 8.94
C ARG A 172 5.80 15.54 10.42
N GLN A 173 6.11 14.39 11.01
CA GLN A 173 6.60 14.32 12.38
C GLN A 173 8.10 14.64 12.43
N ALA A 174 8.88 14.14 11.47
CA ALA A 174 10.32 14.37 11.38
C ALA A 174 10.73 15.84 11.17
N ILE A 175 9.84 16.69 10.67
CA ILE A 175 10.14 18.12 10.43
C ILE A 175 9.69 19.05 11.56
N VAL A 176 8.96 18.53 12.55
CA VAL A 176 8.50 19.30 13.71
C VAL A 176 9.50 19.10 14.85
N ASN A 177 9.85 20.19 15.54
CA ASN A 177 10.74 20.18 16.70
C ASN A 177 10.11 19.52 17.92
#